data_AF-A0A1V4EPM7-F1
#
_entry.id   AF-A0A1V4EPM7-F1
#
_cell.length_a   1.000
_cell.length_b   1.000
_cell.length_c   1.000
_cell.angle_alpha   90.00
_cell.angle_beta   90.00
_cell.angle_gamma   90.00
#
_symmetry.space_group_name_H-M   'P 1'
#
loop_
_entity.id
_entity.type
_entity.pdbx_description
1 polymer ?
#
loop_
_entity_poly.entity_id
_entity_poly.type
_entity_poly.pdbx_seq_one_letter_code
_entity_poly.pdbx_strand_id
1 'polypeptide(L)'
;MRETRVSAAGLREAIDRSGYYPDLVADAVDSALGNEPVTAYVVHHEATFDPAMEVRRHVTVLVLSPTRLLVCHTDEHPPAEGMPASHASTTTEAVRLSRIQSVAVTRVVPDPASYVPGVPPTEVTLTIGWGAISHVDLEPATCGDENCEADHGYTGAITADDLSLRVSEAADGPEAVTHVLAFAKALSEATAKAATT
;
A
#
# COMPACT_ATOMS: atom_id res chain seq x y z
N MET A 1 0.98 -21.76 15.07
CA MET A 1 1.58 -20.83 14.10
C MET A 1 1.61 -21.54 12.76
N ARG A 2 0.69 -21.22 11.85
CA ARG A 2 0.79 -21.69 10.46
C ARG A 2 1.77 -20.72 9.79
N GLU A 3 2.93 -21.22 9.40
CA GLU A 3 3.82 -20.48 8.50
C GLU A 3 3.00 -20.08 7.27
N THR A 4 2.89 -18.78 7.00
CA THR A 4 2.40 -18.28 5.73
C THR A 4 3.33 -18.79 4.66
N ARG A 5 2.93 -19.90 4.00
CA ARG A 5 3.70 -20.48 2.90
C ARG A 5 3.68 -19.46 1.78
N VAL A 6 4.80 -18.75 1.63
CA VAL A 6 5.09 -17.91 0.48
C VAL A 6 4.97 -18.77 -0.78
N SER A 7 3.81 -18.70 -1.41
CA SER A 7 3.41 -19.52 -2.55
C SER A 7 2.14 -18.92 -3.15
N ALA A 8 1.87 -19.22 -4.43
CA ALA A 8 0.61 -18.84 -5.07
C ALA A 8 -0.61 -19.43 -4.33
N ALA A 9 -0.49 -20.65 -3.81
CA ALA A 9 -1.55 -21.26 -3.00
C ALA A 9 -1.80 -20.51 -1.68
N GLY A 10 -0.74 -20.09 -0.99
CA GLY A 10 -0.86 -19.28 0.22
C GLY A 10 -1.49 -17.91 -0.05
N LEU A 11 -1.13 -17.27 -1.18
CA LEU A 11 -1.76 -16.02 -1.62
C LEU A 11 -3.25 -16.22 -1.90
N ARG A 12 -3.62 -17.28 -2.63
CA ARG A 12 -5.03 -17.60 -2.91
C ARG A 12 -5.83 -17.81 -1.62
N GLU A 13 -5.31 -18.60 -0.69
CA GLU A 13 -5.96 -18.80 0.61
C GLU A 13 -6.11 -17.48 1.40
N ALA A 14 -5.17 -16.55 1.28
CA ALA A 14 -5.26 -15.24 1.92
C ALA A 14 -6.32 -14.34 1.26
N ILE A 15 -6.43 -14.38 -0.08
CA ILE A 15 -7.49 -13.69 -0.82
C ILE A 15 -8.87 -14.27 -0.43
N ASP A 16 -9.00 -15.59 -0.38
CA ASP A 16 -10.25 -16.26 0.01
C ASP A 16 -10.67 -15.87 1.45
N ARG A 17 -9.70 -15.78 2.38
CA ARG A 17 -9.96 -15.33 3.76
C ARG A 17 -10.40 -13.87 3.87
N SER A 18 -10.07 -13.02 2.89
CA SER A 18 -10.53 -11.62 2.91
C SER A 18 -12.05 -11.52 2.76
N GLY A 19 -12.67 -12.52 2.09
CA GLY A 19 -14.11 -12.57 1.83
C GLY A 19 -14.62 -11.52 0.85
N TYR A 20 -13.73 -10.72 0.23
CA TYR A 20 -14.09 -9.58 -0.59
C TYR A 20 -13.84 -9.88 -2.07
N TYR A 21 -14.89 -10.34 -2.77
CA TYR A 21 -14.85 -10.77 -4.18
C TYR A 21 -13.63 -11.65 -4.53
N PRO A 22 -13.38 -12.75 -3.80
CA PRO A 22 -12.10 -13.46 -3.85
C PRO A 22 -11.74 -14.00 -5.25
N ASP A 23 -12.71 -14.48 -6.02
CA ASP A 23 -12.47 -14.96 -7.38
C ASP A 23 -12.08 -13.82 -8.33
N LEU A 24 -12.74 -12.66 -8.23
CA LEU A 24 -12.41 -11.47 -9.02
C LEU A 24 -11.00 -10.96 -8.71
N VAL A 25 -10.67 -10.88 -7.41
CA VAL A 25 -9.37 -10.42 -6.95
C VAL A 25 -8.27 -11.39 -7.37
N ALA A 26 -8.49 -12.69 -7.21
CA ALA A 26 -7.53 -13.71 -7.63
C ALA A 26 -7.30 -13.69 -9.15
N ASP A 27 -8.36 -13.58 -9.96
CA ASP A 27 -8.25 -13.53 -11.42
C ASP A 27 -7.45 -12.30 -11.89
N ALA A 28 -7.70 -11.14 -11.30
CA ALA A 28 -6.94 -9.92 -11.59
C ALA A 28 -5.46 -10.04 -11.20
N VAL A 29 -5.17 -10.58 -10.01
CA VAL A 29 -3.80 -10.77 -9.54
C VAL A 29 -3.06 -11.79 -10.40
N ASP A 30 -3.67 -12.93 -10.72
CA ASP A 30 -3.07 -13.99 -11.54
C ASP A 30 -2.79 -13.50 -12.96
N SER A 31 -3.74 -12.78 -13.57
CA SER A 31 -3.58 -12.15 -14.89
C SER A 31 -2.40 -11.17 -14.94
N ALA A 32 -2.27 -10.30 -13.93
CA ALA A 32 -1.20 -9.31 -13.89
C ALA A 32 0.17 -9.90 -13.51
N LEU A 33 0.19 -10.91 -12.62
CA LEU A 33 1.41 -11.60 -12.19
C LEU A 33 2.02 -12.46 -13.30
N GLY A 34 1.19 -13.08 -14.14
CA GLY A 34 1.63 -13.99 -15.19
C GLY A 34 2.34 -15.22 -14.60
N ASN A 35 3.52 -15.55 -15.12
CA ASN A 35 4.25 -16.77 -14.72
C ASN A 35 5.30 -16.53 -13.62
N GLU A 36 5.36 -15.32 -13.04
CA GLU A 36 6.34 -15.04 -11.99
C GLU A 36 5.95 -15.67 -10.64
N PRO A 37 6.91 -16.23 -9.88
CA PRO A 37 6.62 -16.77 -8.57
C PRO A 37 6.32 -15.65 -7.57
N VAL A 38 5.42 -15.92 -6.64
CA VAL A 38 5.18 -15.07 -5.46
C VAL A 38 6.30 -15.28 -4.43
N THR A 39 7.00 -14.21 -4.05
CA THR A 39 8.10 -14.24 -3.05
C THR A 39 7.73 -13.57 -1.73
N ALA A 40 6.71 -12.72 -1.71
CA ALA A 40 6.02 -12.24 -0.51
C ALA A 40 4.67 -11.67 -0.92
N TYR A 41 3.72 -11.58 0.01
CA TYR A 41 2.45 -10.91 -0.27
C TYR A 41 1.81 -10.34 1.00
N VAL A 42 0.89 -9.40 0.80
CA VAL A 42 -0.07 -8.90 1.80
C VAL A 42 -1.45 -8.86 1.15
N VAL A 43 -2.46 -9.31 1.88
CA VAL A 43 -3.88 -9.09 1.53
C VAL A 43 -4.47 -8.32 2.70
N HIS A 44 -4.96 -7.12 2.45
CA HIS A 44 -5.54 -6.26 3.46
C HIS A 44 -6.91 -5.78 3.00
N HIS A 45 -7.92 -6.00 3.82
CA HIS A 45 -9.29 -5.57 3.56
C HIS A 45 -9.60 -4.42 4.52
N GLU A 46 -9.77 -3.24 3.96
CA GLU A 46 -10.09 -2.02 4.71
C GLU A 46 -11.58 -1.73 4.62
N ALA A 47 -12.12 -1.23 5.72
CA ALA A 47 -13.43 -0.60 5.75
C ALA A 47 -13.24 0.87 6.14
N THR A 48 -13.40 1.76 5.17
CA THR A 48 -13.33 3.21 5.38
C THR A 48 -14.72 3.83 5.28
N PHE A 49 -14.90 4.97 5.93
CA PHE A 49 -16.05 5.82 5.68
C PHE A 49 -15.62 6.90 4.69
N ASP A 50 -16.36 7.09 3.61
CA ASP A 50 -16.11 8.19 2.70
C ASP A 50 -16.60 9.52 3.29
N PRO A 51 -16.29 10.68 2.66
CA PRO A 51 -16.74 11.99 3.15
C PRO A 51 -18.27 12.14 3.24
N ALA A 52 -19.04 11.27 2.55
CA ALA A 52 -20.49 11.19 2.64
C ALA A 52 -20.98 10.22 3.74
N MET A 53 -20.06 9.70 4.56
CA MET A 53 -20.30 8.72 5.63
C MET A 53 -20.80 7.36 5.13
N GLU A 54 -20.55 7.03 3.87
CA GLU A 54 -20.84 5.71 3.33
C GLU A 54 -19.68 4.75 3.61
N VAL A 55 -19.99 3.51 3.99
CA VAL A 55 -18.97 2.47 4.21
C VAL A 55 -18.44 2.02 2.85
N ARG A 56 -17.18 2.35 2.56
CA ARG A 56 -16.43 1.79 1.45
C ARG A 56 -15.59 0.64 1.94
N ARG A 57 -15.85 -0.54 1.39
CA ARG A 57 -14.99 -1.70 1.55
C ARG A 57 -14.08 -1.73 0.36
N HIS A 58 -12.79 -1.95 0.59
CA HIS A 58 -11.85 -2.18 -0.48
C HIS A 58 -10.79 -3.17 -0.01
N VAL A 59 -10.24 -3.91 -0.95
CA VAL A 59 -9.14 -4.84 -0.68
C VAL A 59 -7.91 -4.41 -1.46
N THR A 60 -6.79 -4.37 -0.75
CA THR A 60 -5.45 -4.13 -1.27
C THR A 60 -4.67 -5.42 -1.20
N VAL A 61 -4.19 -5.90 -2.35
CA VAL A 61 -3.30 -7.03 -2.47
C VAL A 61 -1.95 -6.55 -2.99
N LEU A 62 -0.91 -6.74 -2.18
CA LEU A 62 0.47 -6.49 -2.58
C LEU A 62 1.13 -7.84 -2.84
N VAL A 63 1.74 -8.00 -4.00
CA VAL A 63 2.47 -9.22 -4.38
C VAL A 63 3.89 -8.83 -4.79
N LEU A 64 4.88 -9.38 -4.08
CA LEU A 64 6.27 -9.28 -4.47
C LEU A 64 6.62 -10.48 -5.34
N SER A 65 7.26 -10.19 -6.47
CA SER A 65 7.85 -11.16 -7.38
C SER A 65 9.36 -10.89 -7.50
N PRO A 66 10.14 -11.74 -8.19
CA PRO A 66 11.57 -11.48 -8.40
C PRO A 66 11.87 -10.17 -9.12
N THR A 67 10.95 -9.64 -9.94
CA THR A 67 11.25 -8.48 -10.80
C THR A 67 10.42 -7.22 -10.49
N ARG A 68 9.30 -7.37 -9.76
CA ARG A 68 8.34 -6.29 -9.54
C ARG A 68 7.52 -6.45 -8.27
N LEU A 69 7.03 -5.32 -7.78
CA LEU A 69 5.89 -5.22 -6.89
C LEU A 69 4.62 -5.12 -7.75
N LEU A 70 3.68 -6.03 -7.56
CA LEU A 70 2.33 -5.92 -8.10
C LEU A 70 1.41 -5.38 -6.99
N VAL A 71 0.65 -4.36 -7.32
CA VAL A 71 -0.37 -3.76 -6.47
C VAL A 71 -1.71 -4.05 -7.12
N CYS A 72 -2.66 -4.59 -6.38
CA CYS A 72 -4.03 -4.81 -6.83
C CYS A 72 -5.00 -4.19 -5.83
N HIS A 73 -5.83 -3.27 -6.29
CA HIS A 73 -6.89 -2.65 -5.51
C HIS A 73 -8.23 -3.05 -6.08
N THR A 74 -9.17 -3.46 -5.24
CA THR A 74 -10.56 -3.67 -5.65
C THR A 74 -11.51 -2.90 -4.75
N ASP A 75 -12.31 -2.06 -5.37
CA ASP A 75 -13.33 -1.21 -4.74
C ASP A 75 -14.71 -1.61 -5.22
N GLU A 76 -15.71 -1.58 -4.34
CA GLU A 76 -17.12 -1.65 -4.71
C GLU A 76 -17.74 -0.26 -4.74
N HIS A 77 -18.53 -0.04 -5.78
CA HIS A 77 -19.28 1.19 -6.01
C HIS A 77 -20.78 0.91 -5.93
N PRO A 78 -21.56 1.84 -5.36
CA PRO A 78 -23.01 1.75 -5.39
C PRO A 78 -23.54 1.83 -6.84
N PRO A 79 -24.83 1.54 -7.07
CA PRO A 79 -25.48 1.80 -8.34
C PRO A 79 -25.24 3.23 -8.82
N ALA A 80 -24.97 3.38 -10.11
CA ALA A 80 -24.69 4.65 -10.76
C ALA A 80 -25.50 4.79 -12.05
N GLU A 81 -25.47 5.99 -12.65
CA GLU A 81 -26.13 6.21 -13.94
C GLU A 81 -25.57 5.24 -15.01
N GLY A 82 -26.44 4.47 -15.65
CA GLY A 82 -26.04 3.42 -16.60
C GLY A 82 -25.62 2.08 -15.97
N MET A 83 -25.45 2.00 -14.64
CA MET A 83 -25.16 0.78 -13.89
C MET A 83 -26.11 0.61 -12.70
N PRO A 84 -27.27 -0.07 -12.88
CA PRO A 84 -28.34 -0.11 -11.87
C PRO A 84 -28.05 -1.02 -10.66
N ALA A 85 -26.96 -1.79 -10.68
CA ALA A 85 -26.52 -2.63 -9.58
C ALA A 85 -25.16 -2.13 -9.03
N SER A 86 -24.79 -2.56 -7.82
CA SER A 86 -23.42 -2.35 -7.37
C SER A 86 -22.45 -3.07 -8.30
N HIS A 87 -21.25 -2.50 -8.43
CA HIS A 87 -20.22 -3.02 -9.31
C HIS A 87 -18.86 -2.82 -8.66
N ALA A 88 -17.92 -3.70 -8.99
CA ALA A 88 -16.55 -3.60 -8.51
C ALA A 88 -15.64 -3.06 -9.61
N SER A 89 -14.66 -2.24 -9.22
CA SER A 89 -13.52 -1.88 -10.06
C SER A 89 -12.27 -2.51 -9.48
N THR A 90 -11.54 -3.29 -10.29
CA THR A 90 -10.23 -3.82 -9.92
C THR A 90 -9.15 -3.18 -10.76
N THR A 91 -8.16 -2.59 -10.10
CA THR A 91 -7.01 -1.95 -10.72
C THR A 91 -5.74 -2.69 -10.30
N THR A 92 -4.91 -3.05 -11.28
CA THR A 92 -3.60 -3.68 -11.04
C THR A 92 -2.47 -2.81 -11.57
N GLU A 93 -1.43 -2.58 -10.77
CA GLU A 93 -0.22 -1.84 -11.16
C GLU A 93 1.04 -2.70 -10.93
N ALA A 94 1.86 -2.84 -11.97
CA ALA A 94 3.11 -3.60 -11.92
C ALA A 94 4.31 -2.64 -11.88
N VAL A 95 4.90 -2.48 -10.70
CA VAL A 95 6.02 -1.57 -10.43
C VAL A 95 7.34 -2.36 -10.42
N ARG A 96 8.24 -2.06 -11.38
CA ARG A 96 9.59 -2.66 -11.39
C ARG A 96 10.32 -2.33 -10.09
N LEU A 97 11.06 -3.29 -9.53
CA LEU A 97 11.79 -3.08 -8.27
C LEU A 97 12.79 -1.92 -8.34
N SER A 98 13.41 -1.70 -9.50
CA SER A 98 14.34 -0.58 -9.74
C SER A 98 13.68 0.79 -9.83
N ARG A 99 12.34 0.86 -9.89
CA ARG A 99 11.56 2.11 -9.85
C ARG A 99 11.10 2.48 -8.45
N ILE A 100 11.16 1.56 -7.50
CA ILE A 100 10.81 1.85 -6.10
C ILE A 100 11.91 2.71 -5.51
N GLN A 101 11.55 3.95 -5.18
CA GLN A 101 12.47 4.97 -4.66
C GLN A 101 12.60 4.87 -3.13
N SER A 102 11.51 4.54 -2.44
CA SER A 102 11.46 4.46 -0.99
C SER A 102 10.58 3.33 -0.49
N VAL A 103 10.99 2.72 0.62
CA VAL A 103 10.19 1.79 1.42
C VAL A 103 10.34 2.24 2.87
N ALA A 104 9.34 2.90 3.42
CA ALA A 104 9.33 3.42 4.78
C ALA A 104 8.40 2.57 5.66
N VAL A 105 8.85 2.28 6.89
CA VAL A 105 8.07 1.52 7.87
C VAL A 105 8.04 2.26 9.19
N THR A 106 6.88 2.80 9.53
CA THR A 106 6.61 3.41 10.84
C THR A 106 6.03 2.37 11.78
N ARG A 107 6.52 2.33 13.02
CA ARG A 107 6.10 1.37 14.06
C ARG A 107 5.58 2.13 15.27
N VAL A 108 4.43 1.72 15.79
CA VAL A 108 3.89 2.24 17.05
C VAL A 108 4.12 1.19 18.13
N VAL A 109 4.88 1.57 19.17
CA VAL A 109 5.17 0.73 20.33
C VAL A 109 4.65 1.45 21.57
N PRO A 110 3.69 0.87 22.32
CA PRO A 110 3.26 1.43 23.59
C PRO A 110 4.37 1.26 24.63
N ASP A 111 4.50 2.23 25.54
CA ASP A 111 5.48 2.23 26.63
C ASP A 111 6.92 1.84 26.18
N PRO A 112 7.58 2.68 25.36
CA PRO A 112 8.89 2.34 24.79
C PRO A 112 9.99 2.11 25.84
N ALA A 113 9.81 2.57 27.08
CA ALA A 113 10.76 2.35 28.17
C ALA A 113 10.81 0.89 28.63
N SER A 114 9.74 0.10 28.41
CA SER A 114 9.68 -1.32 28.73
C SER A 114 9.89 -2.24 27.51
N TYR A 115 10.32 -1.67 26.37
CA TYR A 115 10.48 -2.42 25.13
C TYR A 115 11.44 -3.61 25.27
N VAL A 116 10.96 -4.80 24.88
CA VAL A 116 11.75 -6.02 24.79
C VAL A 116 11.99 -6.34 23.31
N PRO A 117 13.26 -6.53 22.88
CA PRO A 117 13.57 -6.92 21.51
C PRO A 117 12.79 -8.15 21.06
N GLY A 118 12.22 -8.08 19.86
CA GLY A 118 11.43 -9.16 19.26
C GLY A 118 9.92 -9.07 19.52
N VAL A 119 9.46 -8.19 20.42
CA VAL A 119 8.03 -7.90 20.55
C VAL A 119 7.57 -7.09 19.34
N PRO A 120 6.53 -7.54 18.61
CA PRO A 120 5.98 -6.78 17.48
C PRO A 120 5.32 -5.48 17.97
N PRO A 121 5.35 -4.42 17.15
CA PRO A 121 4.60 -3.19 17.44
C PRO A 121 3.09 -3.45 17.44
N THR A 122 2.33 -2.55 18.06
CA THR A 122 0.86 -2.62 18.04
C THR A 122 0.26 -2.10 16.74
N GLU A 123 1.02 -1.31 15.98
CA GLU A 123 0.61 -0.77 14.68
C GLU A 123 1.82 -0.55 13.78
N VAL A 124 1.62 -0.77 12.49
CA VAL A 124 2.60 -0.53 11.43
C VAL A 124 1.96 0.23 10.29
N THR A 125 2.66 1.25 9.82
CA THR A 125 2.37 1.90 8.53
C THR A 125 3.53 1.60 7.58
N LEU A 126 3.23 0.95 6.47
CA LEU A 126 4.12 0.71 5.34
C LEU A 126 3.81 1.76 4.26
N THR A 127 4.80 2.57 3.91
CA THR A 127 4.70 3.54 2.82
C THR A 127 5.71 3.18 1.74
N ILE A 128 5.26 3.09 0.49
CA ILE A 128 6.08 2.72 -0.66
C ILE A 128 5.95 3.83 -1.71
N GLY A 129 7.07 4.47 -2.03
CA GLY A 129 7.13 5.52 -3.03
C GLY A 129 7.84 5.07 -4.30
N TRP A 130 7.20 5.21 -5.45
CA TRP A 130 7.80 5.00 -6.78
C TRP A 130 7.54 6.16 -7.76
N GLY A 131 6.92 7.24 -7.29
CA GLY A 131 6.81 8.51 -8.02
C GLY A 131 6.09 8.38 -9.36
N ALA A 132 5.03 7.57 -9.43
CA ALA A 132 4.21 7.45 -10.63
C ALA A 132 3.54 8.80 -10.99
N ILE A 133 3.10 9.53 -9.97
CA ILE A 133 2.46 10.85 -10.08
C ILE A 133 3.08 11.77 -9.02
N SER A 134 3.34 13.02 -9.40
CA SER A 134 3.76 14.07 -8.48
C SER A 134 2.85 15.28 -8.64
N HIS A 135 2.35 15.79 -7.53
CA HIS A 135 1.60 17.03 -7.47
C HIS A 135 2.57 18.17 -7.14
N VAL A 136 2.49 19.26 -7.90
CA VAL A 136 3.35 20.42 -7.75
C VAL A 136 2.46 21.62 -7.41
N ASP A 137 2.52 22.02 -6.14
CA ASP A 137 1.82 23.21 -5.64
C ASP A 137 2.79 24.38 -5.61
N LEU A 138 2.49 25.43 -6.37
CA LEU A 138 3.31 26.64 -6.46
C LEU A 138 2.51 27.85 -6.00
N GLU A 139 3.16 28.72 -5.22
CA GLU A 139 2.66 30.02 -4.82
C GLU A 139 3.74 31.10 -5.03
N PRO A 140 3.37 32.36 -5.30
CA PRO A 140 4.33 33.45 -5.38
C PRO A 140 5.17 33.55 -4.09
N ALA A 141 6.49 33.56 -4.24
CA ALA A 141 7.38 33.72 -3.09
C ALA A 141 7.27 35.15 -2.54
N THR A 142 7.38 35.28 -1.21
CA THR A 142 7.39 36.58 -0.51
C THR A 142 8.62 36.68 0.38
N CYS A 143 9.13 37.89 0.60
CA CYS A 143 10.31 38.12 1.45
C CYS A 143 9.96 38.63 2.87
N GLY A 144 8.67 38.70 3.21
CA GLY A 144 8.18 39.19 4.51
C GLY A 144 8.14 40.72 4.66
N ASP A 145 8.58 41.48 3.66
CA ASP A 145 8.42 42.94 3.60
C ASP A 145 7.15 43.31 2.81
N GLU A 146 6.20 43.95 3.49
CA GLU A 146 4.90 44.36 2.91
C GLU A 146 5.03 45.44 1.82
N ASN A 147 6.16 46.15 1.74
CA ASN A 147 6.40 47.20 0.75
C ASN A 147 7.29 46.75 -0.40
N CYS A 148 7.70 45.47 -0.44
CA CYS A 148 8.58 44.97 -1.48
C CYS A 148 7.77 44.58 -2.73
N GLU A 149 7.97 45.29 -3.84
CA GLU A 149 7.35 45.01 -5.14
C GLU A 149 8.23 44.12 -6.06
N ALA A 150 9.32 43.55 -5.53
CA ALA A 150 10.22 42.72 -6.31
C ALA A 150 9.59 41.36 -6.63
N ASP A 151 9.82 40.86 -7.85
CA ASP A 151 9.48 39.49 -8.21
C ASP A 151 10.48 38.52 -7.56
N HIS A 152 9.99 37.74 -6.60
CA HIS A 152 10.78 36.74 -5.88
C HIS A 152 10.61 35.32 -6.46
N GLY A 153 9.91 35.18 -7.59
CA GLY A 153 9.60 33.91 -8.22
C GLY A 153 8.52 33.14 -7.46
N TYR A 154 8.60 31.81 -7.50
CA TYR A 154 7.64 30.92 -6.87
C TYR A 154 8.35 30.05 -5.81
N THR A 155 7.65 29.84 -4.70
CA THR A 155 7.95 28.77 -3.74
C THR A 155 6.88 27.69 -3.89
N GLY A 156 7.14 26.49 -3.41
CA GLY A 156 6.17 25.42 -3.54
C GLY A 156 6.56 24.13 -2.87
N ALA A 157 5.64 23.17 -2.93
CA ALA A 157 5.81 21.82 -2.44
C ALA A 157 5.61 20.83 -3.58
N ILE A 158 6.39 19.75 -3.55
CA ILE A 158 6.17 18.58 -4.39
C ILE A 158 5.73 17.46 -3.47
N THR A 159 4.55 16.90 -3.73
CA THR A 159 4.09 15.67 -3.11
C THR A 159 4.05 14.57 -4.15
N ALA A 160 4.35 13.34 -3.72
CA ALA A 160 4.26 12.16 -4.58
C ALA A 160 3.09 11.30 -4.09
N ASP A 161 2.42 10.65 -5.02
CA ASP A 161 1.48 9.59 -4.67
C ASP A 161 2.30 8.40 -4.19
N ASP A 162 2.21 8.14 -2.88
CA ASP A 162 2.79 6.96 -2.25
C ASP A 162 1.67 5.98 -1.91
N LEU A 163 1.94 4.69 -2.07
CA LEU A 163 1.07 3.67 -1.48
C LEU A 163 1.33 3.63 0.02
N SER A 164 0.28 3.82 0.81
CA SER A 164 0.31 3.72 2.27
C SER A 164 -0.62 2.61 2.74
N LEU A 165 -0.11 1.70 3.54
CA LEU A 165 -0.85 0.60 4.14
C LEU A 165 -0.66 0.65 5.65
N ARG A 166 -1.75 0.79 6.40
CA ARG A 166 -1.72 0.83 7.87
C ARG A 166 -2.45 -0.37 8.43
N VAL A 167 -1.78 -1.12 9.31
CA VAL A 167 -2.36 -2.25 10.04
C VAL A 167 -2.12 -2.10 11.53
N SER A 168 -3.10 -2.49 12.34
CA SER A 168 -3.02 -2.45 13.80
C SER A 168 -3.48 -3.76 14.42
N GLU A 169 -2.92 -4.11 15.57
CA GLU A 169 -3.36 -5.27 16.34
C GLU A 169 -4.83 -5.16 16.74
N ALA A 170 -5.28 -3.96 17.09
CA ALA A 170 -6.64 -3.72 17.56
C ALA A 170 -7.70 -3.90 16.45
N ALA A 171 -7.38 -3.53 15.21
CA ALA A 171 -8.31 -3.63 14.08
C ALA A 171 -8.15 -4.93 13.29
N ASP A 172 -6.91 -5.35 13.05
CA ASP A 172 -6.56 -6.37 12.06
C ASP A 172 -5.96 -7.63 12.69
N GLY A 173 -5.65 -7.57 13.99
CA GLY A 173 -5.02 -8.64 14.74
C GLY A 173 -3.49 -8.64 14.64
N PRO A 174 -2.81 -9.32 15.57
CA PRO A 174 -1.34 -9.31 15.67
C PRO A 174 -0.66 -10.02 14.49
N GLU A 175 -1.35 -10.97 13.84
CA GLU A 175 -0.82 -11.67 12.67
C GLU A 175 -0.72 -10.74 11.46
N ALA A 176 -1.68 -9.83 11.26
CA ALA A 176 -1.65 -8.86 10.16
C ALA A 176 -0.44 -7.92 10.29
N VAL A 177 -0.18 -7.41 11.49
CA VAL A 177 1.01 -6.59 11.78
C VAL A 177 2.30 -7.34 11.46
N THR A 178 2.39 -8.60 11.88
CA THR A 178 3.54 -9.46 11.61
C THR A 178 3.73 -9.71 10.10
N HIS A 179 2.65 -9.95 9.36
CA HIS A 179 2.71 -10.14 7.91
C HIS A 179 3.18 -8.89 7.16
N VAL A 180 2.67 -7.70 7.50
CA VAL A 180 3.11 -6.45 6.86
C VAL A 180 4.59 -6.19 7.15
N LEU A 181 5.07 -6.46 8.37
CA LEU A 181 6.50 -6.35 8.69
C LEU A 181 7.36 -7.32 7.89
N ALA A 182 6.91 -8.57 7.74
CA ALA A 182 7.62 -9.57 6.95
C ALA A 182 7.67 -9.17 5.47
N PHE A 183 6.55 -8.69 4.91
CA PHE A 183 6.48 -8.19 3.55
C PHE A 183 7.38 -6.97 3.33
N ALA A 184 7.33 -5.98 4.22
CA ALA A 184 8.16 -4.78 4.13
C ALA A 184 9.65 -5.13 4.15
N LYS A 185 10.07 -6.07 5.01
CA LYS A 185 11.44 -6.60 5.03
C LYS A 185 11.82 -7.24 3.69
N ALA A 186 10.96 -8.11 3.14
CA ALA A 186 11.22 -8.76 1.85
C ALA A 186 11.32 -7.73 0.70
N LEU A 187 10.44 -6.73 0.70
CA LEU A 187 10.45 -5.65 -0.29
C LEU A 187 11.75 -4.82 -0.20
N SER A 188 12.14 -4.37 1.00
CA SER A 188 13.39 -3.63 1.20
C SER A 188 14.63 -4.42 0.75
N GLU A 189 14.67 -5.72 1.00
CA GLU A 189 15.77 -6.59 0.53
C GLU A 189 15.79 -6.73 -1.00
N ALA A 190 14.61 -6.80 -1.63
CA ALA A 190 14.49 -6.94 -3.07
C ALA A 190 14.88 -5.65 -3.81
N THR A 191 14.46 -4.48 -3.30
CA THR A 191 14.79 -3.18 -3.91
C THR A 191 16.27 -2.83 -3.76
N ALA A 192 16.91 -3.19 -2.65
CA ALA A 192 18.35 -3.00 -2.47
C ALA A 192 19.19 -3.78 -3.50
N LYS A 193 18.77 -5.00 -3.85
CA LYS A 193 19.42 -5.84 -4.88
C LYS A 193 19.16 -5.30 -6.30
N ALA A 194 17.97 -4.77 -6.55
CA ALA A 194 17.60 -4.22 -7.85
C ALA A 194 18.37 -2.93 -8.17
N ALA A 195 18.74 -2.13 -7.17
CA ALA A 195 19.52 -0.90 -7.35
C ALA A 195 20.99 -1.15 -7.76
N THR A 196 21.49 -2.38 -7.62
CA THR A 196 22.89 -2.75 -7.94
C THR A 196 23.07 -3.34 -9.33
N THR A 197 22.02 -3.44 -10.13
CA THR A 197 22.02 -4.01 -11.50
C THR A 197 21.68 -2.95 -12.54
#